data_AF-A0A1Q7BDY6-F1
#
_entry.id   AF-A0A1Q7BDY6-F1
#
_cell.length_a   1.000
_cell.length_b   1.000
_cell.length_c   1.000
_cell.angle_alpha   90.00
_cell.angle_beta   90.00
_cell.angle_gamma   90.00
#
_symmetry.space_group_name_H-M   'P 1'
#
loop_
_entity.id
_entity.type
_entity.pdbx_description
1 polymer ?
#
loop_
_entity_poly.entity_id
_entity_poly.type
_entity_poly.pdbx_seq_one_letter_code
_entity_poly.pdbx_strand_id
1 'polypeptide(L)'
;MLEAFDQVRTVSNNQCSALLERPGYQRDREISRVKELEKTKRTLLALSLTFLAVSIAAVGFAYATDDSASSKVSQSSSMESQRTLVIDQGPSYVLVRNNIRQGSINSHFGLWFSTAHGIVLREEFSRNSEIGTNESEANFHLMVAYVSLVEFKDANGNGAFDNGTDTLVQTVSLRNLTYTPPMYVPITSQDGKKGISIAANSTASATNFIFGVKADLFGQYAVIDGKVIAPTESKITTYILNFPFKDSTDKVALQVVAVSAYNIEHETSTSENIIRVRSSTAQGFYTWTTTATVKGQTVSIAPSYETVKNHAVINLAYPSGTSIIHDPILGIDFSLPSFVDSSLLVMVAIAGVAVAGVLLYAGRREIARIFSPKVFSP
;
A
#
# COMPACT_ATOMS: atom_id res chain seq x y z
N MET A 1 6.17 -27.25 -10.76
CA MET A 1 5.89 -25.83 -10.48
C MET A 1 4.45 -25.66 -9.99
N LEU A 2 3.44 -25.96 -10.82
CA LEU A 2 1.98 -25.95 -10.49
C LEU A 2 1.59 -26.57 -9.13
N GLU A 3 2.12 -27.74 -8.77
CA GLU A 3 1.80 -28.40 -7.48
C GLU A 3 2.26 -27.62 -6.25
N ALA A 4 3.36 -26.88 -6.37
CA ALA A 4 3.86 -26.06 -5.28
C ALA A 4 3.03 -24.76 -5.11
N PHE A 5 2.22 -24.39 -6.11
CA PHE A 5 1.30 -23.25 -6.05
C PHE A 5 -0.03 -23.61 -5.37
N ASP A 6 -0.57 -24.81 -5.61
CA ASP A 6 -1.83 -25.26 -4.99
C ASP A 6 -1.71 -25.44 -3.47
N GLN A 7 -0.53 -25.81 -2.96
CA GLN A 7 -0.30 -25.94 -1.53
C GLN A 7 -0.28 -24.59 -0.80
N VAL A 8 0.35 -23.55 -1.37
CA VAL A 8 0.39 -22.20 -0.77
C VAL A 8 -1.02 -21.59 -0.75
N ARG A 9 -1.79 -21.79 -1.83
CA ARG A 9 -3.17 -21.31 -1.95
C ARG A 9 -4.11 -21.99 -0.96
N THR A 10 -4.06 -23.31 -0.87
CA THR A 10 -4.99 -24.11 -0.04
C THR A 10 -4.77 -23.89 1.45
N VAL A 11 -3.51 -23.82 1.89
CA VAL A 11 -3.20 -23.69 3.33
C VAL A 11 -3.45 -22.27 3.83
N SER A 12 -3.12 -21.24 3.02
CA SER A 12 -3.35 -19.83 3.38
C SER A 12 -4.85 -19.50 3.43
N ASN A 13 -5.62 -19.94 2.43
CA ASN A 13 -7.07 -19.68 2.39
C ASN A 13 -7.80 -20.36 3.57
N ASN A 14 -7.46 -21.61 3.89
CA ASN A 14 -8.13 -22.33 4.98
C ASN A 14 -7.82 -21.76 6.37
N GLN A 15 -6.61 -21.26 6.61
CA GLN A 15 -6.27 -20.63 7.90
C GLN A 15 -6.80 -19.20 8.04
N CYS A 16 -6.88 -18.45 6.93
CA CYS A 16 -7.37 -17.07 6.96
C CYS A 16 -8.91 -16.98 7.00
N SER A 17 -9.63 -17.81 6.23
CA SER A 17 -11.10 -17.87 6.31
C SER A 17 -11.58 -18.25 7.71
N ALA A 18 -10.91 -19.21 8.38
CA ALA A 18 -11.21 -19.59 9.75
C ALA A 18 -10.91 -18.50 10.81
N LEU A 19 -9.98 -17.57 10.52
CA LEU A 19 -9.69 -16.41 11.38
C LEU A 19 -10.67 -15.25 11.20
N LEU A 20 -11.31 -15.14 10.02
CA LEU A 20 -12.39 -14.17 9.75
C LEU A 20 -13.74 -14.59 10.36
N GLU A 21 -13.90 -15.87 10.71
CA GLU A 21 -15.13 -16.43 11.29
C GLU A 21 -15.11 -16.53 12.84
N ARG A 22 -14.05 -16.06 13.52
CA ARG A 22 -14.00 -16.10 15.00
C ARG A 22 -15.08 -15.20 15.65
N PRO A 23 -15.77 -15.68 16.70
CA PRO A 23 -16.97 -15.05 17.24
C PRO A 23 -16.66 -13.71 17.91
N GLY A 24 -17.32 -12.66 17.42
CA GLY A 24 -17.18 -11.27 17.86
C GLY A 24 -17.97 -10.30 16.97
N TYR A 25 -18.38 -10.74 15.78
CA TYR A 25 -19.31 -10.04 14.92
C TYR A 25 -20.76 -10.38 15.29
N GLN A 26 -21.34 -9.64 16.24
CA GLN A 26 -22.80 -9.63 16.41
C GLN A 26 -23.41 -8.64 15.43
N ARG A 27 -24.29 -9.17 14.57
CA ARG A 27 -25.08 -8.45 13.59
C ARG A 27 -26.24 -7.77 14.33
N ASP A 28 -26.03 -6.57 14.83
CA ASP A 28 -27.10 -5.79 15.46
C ASP A 28 -28.15 -5.39 14.40
N ARG A 29 -29.33 -6.00 14.49
CA ARG A 29 -30.58 -5.51 13.92
C ARG A 29 -31.38 -4.86 15.04
N GLU A 30 -31.67 -3.56 14.94
CA GLU A 30 -33.03 -3.00 14.89
C GLU A 30 -33.12 -1.47 15.16
N ILE A 31 -34.01 -0.81 14.38
CA ILE A 31 -34.81 0.41 14.66
C ILE A 31 -34.01 1.76 14.64
N SER A 32 -34.38 2.84 13.92
CA SER A 32 -35.69 3.35 13.51
C SER A 32 -35.63 4.30 12.30
N ARG A 33 -36.78 4.48 11.62
CA ARG A 33 -37.03 5.45 10.55
C ARG A 33 -37.33 6.87 11.09
N VAL A 34 -37.26 7.82 10.15
CA VAL A 34 -37.92 9.16 10.07
C VAL A 34 -37.08 10.37 10.53
N LYS A 35 -36.50 11.08 9.56
CA LYS A 35 -36.83 12.48 9.17
C LYS A 35 -35.84 12.97 8.10
N GLU A 36 -36.16 12.73 6.83
CA GLU A 36 -35.62 13.48 5.69
C GLU A 36 -36.50 14.71 5.43
N LEU A 37 -35.89 15.89 5.32
CA LEU A 37 -35.98 16.77 4.14
C LEU A 37 -35.24 18.12 4.31
N GLU A 38 -34.69 18.44 5.48
CA GLU A 38 -33.89 19.67 5.67
C GLU A 38 -32.36 19.44 5.63
N LYS A 39 -31.91 18.18 5.64
CA LYS A 39 -30.49 17.82 5.65
C LYS A 39 -29.80 18.08 4.30
N THR A 40 -30.56 18.05 3.20
CA THR A 40 -30.07 18.10 1.81
C THR A 40 -29.48 19.45 1.40
N LYS A 41 -29.90 20.56 2.03
CA LYS A 41 -29.30 21.89 1.77
C LYS A 41 -28.02 22.13 2.55
N ARG A 42 -27.86 21.53 3.74
CA ARG A 42 -26.62 21.62 4.53
C ARG A 42 -25.52 20.69 4.02
N THR A 43 -25.88 19.51 3.48
CA THR A 43 -24.90 18.60 2.85
C THR A 43 -24.35 19.13 1.53
N LEU A 44 -25.15 19.82 0.72
CA LEU A 44 -24.66 20.43 -0.53
C LEU A 44 -23.69 21.60 -0.31
N LEU A 45 -23.90 22.39 0.75
CA LEU A 45 -23.00 23.49 1.12
C LEU A 45 -21.69 22.98 1.79
N ALA A 46 -21.78 21.88 2.54
CA ALA A 46 -20.61 21.21 3.09
C ALA A 46 -19.77 20.53 1.98
N LEU A 47 -20.41 19.87 1.01
CA LEU A 47 -19.71 19.27 -0.13
C LEU A 47 -18.98 20.31 -0.98
N SER A 48 -19.58 21.47 -1.25
CA SER A 48 -18.96 22.52 -2.06
C SER A 48 -17.76 23.17 -1.37
N LEU A 49 -17.79 23.35 -0.04
CA LEU A 49 -16.61 23.79 0.72
C LEU A 49 -15.51 22.73 0.77
N THR A 50 -15.87 21.44 0.78
CA THR A 50 -14.90 20.34 0.81
C THR A 50 -14.17 20.23 -0.54
N PHE A 51 -14.89 20.39 -1.66
CA PHE A 51 -14.28 20.46 -2.99
C PHE A 51 -13.36 21.67 -3.15
N LEU A 52 -13.73 22.83 -2.58
CA LEU A 52 -12.88 24.02 -2.60
C LEU A 52 -11.58 23.83 -1.80
N ALA A 53 -11.64 23.15 -0.65
CA ALA A 53 -10.47 22.88 0.19
C ALA A 53 -9.48 21.89 -0.45
N VAL A 54 -9.99 20.85 -1.12
CA VAL A 54 -9.14 19.89 -1.86
C VAL A 54 -8.48 20.56 -3.07
N SER A 55 -9.17 21.50 -3.72
CA SER A 55 -8.62 22.27 -4.86
C SER A 55 -7.47 23.19 -4.45
N ILE A 56 -7.56 23.82 -3.27
CA ILE A 56 -6.50 24.70 -2.74
C ILE A 56 -5.25 23.88 -2.36
N ALA A 57 -5.43 22.67 -1.83
CA ALA A 57 -4.31 21.77 -1.51
C ALA A 57 -3.57 21.28 -2.76
N ALA A 58 -4.29 20.97 -3.85
CA ALA A 58 -3.67 20.53 -5.11
C ALA A 58 -2.86 21.64 -5.79
N VAL A 59 -3.30 22.90 -5.71
CA VAL A 59 -2.54 24.06 -6.22
C VAL A 59 -1.31 24.35 -5.35
N GLY A 60 -1.37 24.10 -4.04
CA GLY A 60 -0.22 24.26 -3.14
C GLY A 60 0.94 23.30 -3.44
N PHE A 61 0.67 22.06 -3.83
CA PHE A 61 1.71 21.08 -4.18
C PHE A 61 2.34 21.32 -5.56
N ALA A 62 1.63 21.95 -6.50
CA ALA A 62 2.17 22.28 -7.82
C ALA A 62 3.10 23.51 -7.83
N TYR A 63 3.06 24.35 -6.78
CA TYR A 63 3.88 25.57 -6.67
C TYR A 63 4.96 25.49 -5.56
N ALA A 64 5.11 24.36 -4.87
CA ALA A 64 6.07 24.21 -3.76
C ALA A 64 7.46 23.67 -4.18
N THR A 65 7.82 23.78 -5.47
CA THR A 65 9.21 23.72 -5.93
C THR A 65 9.69 25.13 -6.24
N ASP A 66 9.84 25.96 -5.21
CA ASP A 66 10.83 27.02 -5.15
C ASP A 66 10.91 27.58 -3.71
N ASP A 67 12.11 28.01 -3.37
CA ASP A 67 12.66 28.20 -2.02
C ASP A 67 11.84 28.96 -0.95
N SER A 68 12.29 28.74 0.29
CA SER A 68 12.15 29.56 1.52
C SER A 68 10.94 29.38 2.45
N ALA A 69 11.23 28.71 3.58
CA ALA A 69 10.82 28.98 4.95
C ALA A 69 9.51 29.76 5.27
N SER A 70 8.68 29.04 6.04
CA SER A 70 7.92 29.48 7.22
C SER A 70 6.44 29.87 7.06
N SER A 71 5.69 29.29 8.00
CA SER A 71 4.39 29.71 8.52
C SER A 71 3.14 29.35 7.71
N LYS A 72 2.41 28.34 8.18
CA LYS A 72 1.17 28.50 8.96
C LYS A 72 0.40 27.19 8.97
N VAL A 73 0.51 26.48 10.10
CA VAL A 73 -0.50 25.53 10.53
C VAL A 73 -1.83 26.28 10.63
N SER A 74 -2.86 25.80 9.93
CA SER A 74 -4.25 26.18 10.17
C SER A 74 -5.06 24.90 10.21
N GLN A 75 -5.54 24.58 11.42
CA GLN A 75 -6.43 23.47 11.74
C GLN A 75 -7.75 23.60 10.97
N SER A 76 -8.23 22.49 10.40
CA SER A 76 -9.65 22.30 10.10
C SER A 76 -10.14 20.98 10.71
N SER A 77 -10.97 21.10 11.75
CA SER A 77 -11.86 20.04 12.27
C SER A 77 -13.12 19.98 11.38
N SER A 78 -13.89 18.91 11.17
CA SER A 78 -13.99 17.58 11.78
C SER A 78 -14.90 16.71 10.89
N MET A 79 -14.34 15.72 10.22
CA MET A 79 -14.88 14.36 10.29
C MET A 79 -13.70 13.55 10.77
N GLU A 80 -13.70 13.24 12.07
CA GLU A 80 -12.64 12.46 12.70
C GLU A 80 -12.70 11.07 12.05
N SER A 81 -11.87 10.86 11.01
CA SER A 81 -11.60 9.53 10.51
C SER A 81 -10.84 8.82 11.63
N GLN A 82 -11.60 8.12 12.48
CA GLN A 82 -11.04 7.37 13.59
C GLN A 82 -10.35 6.15 12.99
N ARG A 83 -9.06 6.31 12.74
CA ARG A 83 -8.21 5.23 12.25
C ARG A 83 -7.75 4.39 13.43
N THR A 84 -8.15 3.12 13.44
CA THR A 84 -7.75 2.19 14.51
C THR A 84 -6.89 1.08 13.93
N LEU A 85 -5.69 0.93 14.47
CA LEU A 85 -4.83 -0.23 14.21
C LEU A 85 -5.19 -1.34 15.18
N VAL A 86 -5.56 -2.50 14.65
CA VAL A 86 -5.82 -3.72 15.42
C VAL A 86 -4.77 -4.75 15.04
N ILE A 87 -4.05 -5.28 16.01
CA ILE A 87 -3.00 -6.28 15.81
C ILE A 87 -3.47 -7.60 16.41
N ASP A 88 -3.42 -8.67 15.62
CA ASP A 88 -3.59 -10.05 16.07
C ASP A 88 -2.29 -10.81 15.78
N GLN A 89 -1.76 -11.54 16.77
CA GLN A 89 -0.51 -12.27 16.64
C GLN A 89 -0.70 -13.72 17.09
N GLY A 90 -0.24 -14.63 16.26
CA GLY A 90 -0.10 -16.04 16.58
C GLY A 90 1.35 -16.51 16.53
N PRO A 91 1.60 -17.81 16.76
CA PRO A 91 2.96 -18.37 16.76
C PRO A 91 3.70 -18.22 15.43
N SER A 92 2.97 -18.18 14.31
CA SER A 92 3.53 -18.15 12.96
C SER A 92 3.03 -16.97 12.13
N TYR A 93 2.26 -16.03 12.70
CA TYR A 93 1.71 -14.90 11.97
C TYR A 93 1.56 -13.64 12.82
N VAL A 94 1.59 -12.49 12.14
CA VAL A 94 1.12 -11.19 12.64
C VAL A 94 0.14 -10.63 11.61
N LEU A 95 -1.03 -10.21 12.07
CA LEU A 95 -2.05 -9.56 11.28
C LEU A 95 -2.24 -8.14 11.79
N VAL A 96 -2.03 -7.16 10.92
CA VAL A 96 -2.27 -5.75 11.22
C VAL A 96 -3.47 -5.32 10.40
N ARG A 97 -4.55 -4.91 11.07
CA ARG A 97 -5.73 -4.33 10.44
C ARG A 97 -5.80 -2.85 10.70
N ASN A 98 -6.10 -2.10 9.66
CA ASN A 98 -6.38 -0.70 9.72
C ASN A 98 -7.85 -0.44 9.38
N ASN A 99 -8.61 -0.02 10.39
CA ASN A 99 -10.02 0.26 10.26
C ASN A 99 -10.22 1.77 10.11
N ILE A 100 -10.92 2.17 9.05
CA ILE A 100 -11.29 3.55 8.78
C ILE A 100 -12.81 3.65 8.77
N ARG A 101 -13.36 4.44 9.71
CA ARG A 101 -14.77 4.80 9.71
C ARG A 101 -14.95 6.22 9.18
N GLN A 102 -15.69 6.36 8.09
CA GLN A 102 -16.06 7.65 7.51
C GLN A 102 -17.59 7.72 7.33
N GLY A 103 -18.29 8.27 8.31
CA GLY A 103 -19.76 8.28 8.33
C GLY A 103 -20.31 6.85 8.40
N SER A 104 -21.08 6.46 7.39
CA SER A 104 -21.70 5.12 7.24
C SER A 104 -20.81 4.10 6.52
N ILE A 105 -19.59 4.48 6.14
CA ILE A 105 -18.65 3.62 5.43
C ILE A 105 -17.59 3.15 6.41
N ASN A 106 -17.37 1.84 6.43
CA ASN A 106 -16.28 1.20 7.15
C ASN A 106 -15.37 0.50 6.14
N SER A 107 -14.10 0.92 6.09
CA SER A 107 -13.07 0.34 5.24
C SER A 107 -12.05 -0.37 6.12
N HIS A 108 -11.65 -1.57 5.71
CA HIS A 108 -10.66 -2.39 6.39
C HIS A 108 -9.50 -2.68 5.44
N PHE A 109 -8.29 -2.34 5.88
CA PHE A 109 -7.04 -2.71 5.23
C PHE A 109 -6.29 -3.69 6.12
N GLY A 110 -5.63 -4.69 5.56
CA GLY A 110 -4.93 -5.66 6.38
C GLY A 110 -3.66 -6.18 5.74
N LEU A 111 -2.54 -6.10 6.46
CA LEU A 111 -1.35 -6.88 6.16
C LEU A 111 -1.35 -8.13 7.06
N TRP A 112 -1.36 -9.30 6.42
CA TRP A 112 -1.03 -10.56 7.06
C TRP A 112 0.41 -10.95 6.71
N PHE A 113 1.26 -11.05 7.74
CA PHE A 113 2.64 -11.54 7.65
C PHE A 113 2.68 -12.94 8.25
N SER A 114 3.13 -13.93 7.50
CA SER A 114 3.19 -15.33 7.95
C SER A 114 4.53 -15.97 7.68
N THR A 115 4.88 -16.94 8.54
CA THR A 115 6.09 -17.76 8.49
C THR A 115 5.78 -19.26 8.41
N ALA A 116 4.50 -19.64 8.33
CA ALA A 116 4.07 -21.04 8.46
C ALA A 116 4.62 -21.96 7.35
N HIS A 117 4.82 -21.43 6.14
CA HIS A 117 5.29 -22.19 4.97
C HIS A 117 6.31 -21.36 4.18
N GLY A 118 7.30 -20.80 4.88
CA GLY A 118 8.10 -19.69 4.38
C GLY A 118 7.46 -18.34 4.70
N ILE A 119 8.11 -17.26 4.24
CA ILE A 119 7.58 -15.91 4.42
C ILE A 119 6.54 -15.60 3.34
N VAL A 120 5.32 -15.29 3.79
CA VAL A 120 4.20 -14.88 2.94
C VAL A 120 3.62 -13.58 3.47
N LEU A 121 3.40 -12.63 2.56
CA LEU A 121 2.74 -11.36 2.81
C LEU A 121 1.42 -11.33 2.05
N ARG A 122 0.34 -10.92 2.69
CA ARG A 122 -0.96 -10.74 2.04
C ARG A 122 -1.52 -9.38 2.42
N GLU A 123 -1.74 -8.52 1.43
CA GLU A 123 -2.52 -7.30 1.60
C GLU A 123 -3.98 -7.58 1.24
N GLU A 124 -4.89 -7.04 2.04
CA GLU A 124 -6.33 -7.24 1.94
C GLU A 124 -7.07 -5.92 2.05
N PHE A 125 -8.14 -5.78 1.26
CA PHE A 125 -9.11 -4.71 1.38
C PHE A 125 -10.52 -5.26 1.45
N SER A 126 -11.33 -4.65 2.31
CA SER A 126 -12.78 -4.79 2.25
C SER A 126 -13.46 -3.47 2.61
N ARG A 127 -14.63 -3.25 2.02
CA ARG A 127 -15.47 -2.07 2.23
C ARG A 127 -16.89 -2.49 2.56
N ASN A 128 -17.45 -1.92 3.63
CA ASN A 128 -18.84 -2.07 4.01
C ASN A 128 -19.51 -0.69 4.07
N SER A 129 -20.69 -0.53 3.48
CA SER A 129 -21.53 0.67 3.56
C SER A 129 -22.85 0.34 4.23
N GLU A 130 -23.30 1.14 5.21
CA GLU A 130 -24.63 1.02 5.80
C GLU A 130 -25.75 1.54 4.86
N ILE A 131 -25.38 2.19 3.74
CA ILE A 131 -26.31 2.75 2.75
C ILE A 131 -26.21 1.91 1.46
N GLY A 132 -27.21 1.05 1.24
CA GLY A 132 -27.43 0.32 -0.03
C GLY A 132 -26.78 -1.07 -0.11
N THR A 133 -27.36 -1.95 -0.94
CA THR A 133 -26.96 -3.34 -1.20
C THR A 133 -25.70 -3.48 -2.09
N ASN A 134 -24.87 -2.45 -2.18
CA ASN A 134 -23.85 -2.37 -3.22
C ASN A 134 -22.48 -2.87 -2.73
N GLU A 135 -22.04 -3.94 -3.40
CA GLU A 135 -20.70 -4.53 -3.48
C GLU A 135 -19.83 -4.45 -2.23
N SER A 136 -19.89 -5.51 -1.42
CA SER A 136 -18.77 -5.87 -0.57
C SER A 136 -17.65 -6.37 -1.49
N GLU A 137 -16.51 -5.66 -1.54
CA GLU A 137 -15.26 -6.24 -2.05
C GLU A 137 -14.70 -7.27 -1.04
N ALA A 138 -15.58 -8.14 -0.54
CA ALA A 138 -15.20 -9.29 0.24
C ALA A 138 -14.21 -10.08 -0.61
N ASN A 139 -12.94 -10.14 -0.15
CA ASN A 139 -11.84 -10.89 -0.72
C ASN A 139 -10.94 -10.20 -1.75
N PHE A 140 -10.93 -8.86 -1.87
CA PHE A 140 -9.84 -8.22 -2.62
C PHE A 140 -8.51 -8.40 -1.89
N HIS A 141 -7.56 -9.11 -2.52
CA HIS A 141 -6.25 -9.35 -1.94
C HIS A 141 -5.16 -9.54 -2.98
N LEU A 142 -3.93 -9.22 -2.59
CA LEU A 142 -2.70 -9.58 -3.28
C LEU A 142 -1.80 -10.32 -2.29
N MET A 143 -1.44 -11.55 -2.63
CA MET A 143 -0.51 -12.36 -1.84
C MET A 143 0.83 -12.44 -2.55
N VAL A 144 1.92 -12.25 -1.80
CA VAL A 144 3.30 -12.38 -2.26
C VAL A 144 4.04 -13.37 -1.36
N ALA A 145 4.67 -14.37 -1.96
CA ALA A 145 5.41 -15.42 -1.27
C ALA A 145 6.85 -15.49 -1.78
N TYR A 146 7.81 -15.59 -0.85
CA TYR A 146 9.22 -15.80 -1.16
C TYR A 146 9.50 -17.30 -1.24
N VAL A 147 9.85 -17.80 -2.43
CA VAL A 147 9.80 -19.24 -2.72
C VAL A 147 11.19 -19.88 -2.68
N SER A 148 12.16 -19.29 -3.36
CA SER A 148 13.50 -19.85 -3.49
C SER A 148 14.56 -18.81 -3.81
N LEU A 149 15.81 -19.16 -3.52
CA LEU A 149 17.00 -18.52 -4.09
C LEU A 149 17.62 -19.49 -5.09
N VAL A 150 17.83 -19.04 -6.32
CA VAL A 150 18.43 -19.84 -7.40
C VAL A 150 19.79 -19.23 -7.73
N GLU A 151 20.88 -19.97 -7.49
CA GLU A 151 22.19 -19.58 -7.98
C GLU A 151 22.35 -20.00 -9.44
N PHE A 152 22.86 -19.11 -10.27
CA PHE A 152 22.99 -19.35 -11.70
C PHE A 152 24.20 -18.65 -12.31
N LYS A 153 24.65 -19.19 -13.45
CA LYS A 153 25.60 -18.54 -14.35
C LYS A 153 24.82 -17.93 -15.51
N ASP A 154 24.94 -16.62 -15.63
CA ASP A 154 24.35 -15.81 -16.69
C ASP A 154 25.03 -16.10 -18.02
N ALA A 155 24.36 -16.87 -18.87
CA ALA A 155 24.95 -17.38 -20.11
C ALA A 155 24.88 -16.36 -21.26
N ASN A 156 23.89 -15.46 -21.22
CA ASN A 156 23.64 -14.48 -22.28
C ASN A 156 24.11 -13.05 -21.91
N GLY A 157 24.56 -12.84 -20.68
CA GLY A 157 25.12 -11.59 -20.18
C GLY A 157 24.08 -10.50 -19.91
N ASN A 158 22.77 -10.83 -19.85
CA ASN A 158 21.72 -9.85 -19.66
C ASN A 158 21.49 -9.48 -18.18
N GLY A 159 22.13 -10.19 -17.27
CA GLY A 159 22.07 -9.99 -15.83
C GLY A 159 20.83 -10.54 -15.13
N ALA A 160 19.80 -10.96 -15.87
CA ALA A 160 18.56 -11.53 -15.36
C ALA A 160 18.69 -13.05 -15.22
N PHE A 161 17.71 -13.69 -14.56
CA PHE A 161 17.62 -15.15 -14.57
C PHE A 161 16.63 -15.61 -15.63
N ASP A 162 17.15 -16.28 -16.66
CA ASP A 162 16.40 -16.84 -17.77
C ASP A 162 16.37 -18.37 -17.70
N ASN A 163 15.25 -18.90 -17.22
CA ASN A 163 15.07 -20.35 -17.09
C ASN A 163 15.20 -21.04 -18.46
N GLY A 164 16.10 -22.02 -18.55
CA GLY A 164 16.40 -22.76 -19.78
C GLY A 164 17.50 -22.14 -20.65
N THR A 165 17.89 -20.89 -20.41
CA THR A 165 19.05 -20.25 -21.04
C THR A 165 20.26 -20.27 -20.12
N ASP A 166 20.06 -19.91 -18.84
CA ASP A 166 21.11 -19.85 -17.85
C ASP A 166 21.44 -21.21 -17.24
N THR A 167 22.68 -21.35 -16.76
CA THR A 167 23.10 -22.58 -16.08
C THR A 167 22.74 -22.50 -14.60
N LEU A 168 21.82 -23.36 -14.15
CA LEU A 168 21.47 -23.51 -12.74
C LEU A 168 22.61 -24.18 -11.97
N VAL A 169 23.04 -23.56 -10.87
CA VAL A 169 24.15 -24.03 -10.02
C VAL A 169 23.60 -24.72 -8.77
N GLN A 170 22.72 -24.04 -8.03
CA GLN A 170 21.98 -24.62 -6.90
C GLN A 170 20.67 -23.89 -6.65
N THR A 171 19.79 -24.50 -5.86
CA THR A 171 18.53 -23.89 -5.43
C THR A 171 18.33 -24.12 -3.95
N VAL A 172 18.06 -23.05 -3.22
CA VAL A 172 17.67 -23.08 -1.81
C VAL A 172 16.18 -22.79 -1.72
N SER A 173 15.40 -23.77 -1.25
CA SER A 173 13.97 -23.58 -0.99
C SER A 173 13.79 -22.72 0.28
N LEU A 174 13.21 -21.54 0.13
CA LEU A 174 12.91 -20.66 1.26
C LEU A 174 11.72 -21.19 2.08
N ARG A 175 10.79 -21.90 1.44
CA ARG A 175 9.62 -22.49 2.10
C ARG A 175 9.96 -23.61 3.10
N ASN A 176 11.12 -24.24 2.92
CA ASN A 176 11.56 -25.35 3.77
C ASN A 176 12.46 -24.88 4.92
N LEU A 177 12.77 -23.58 5.00
CA LEU A 177 13.53 -23.04 6.11
C LEU A 177 12.66 -22.94 7.36
N THR A 178 13.29 -23.05 8.52
CA THR A 178 12.66 -22.70 9.79
C THR A 178 12.85 -21.21 10.03
N TYR A 179 11.79 -20.53 10.46
CA TYR A 179 11.79 -19.10 10.72
C TYR A 179 11.56 -18.80 12.20
N THR A 180 12.12 -17.69 12.66
CA THR A 180 11.71 -17.10 13.93
C THR A 180 10.22 -16.74 13.86
N PRO A 181 9.45 -16.88 14.96
CA PRO A 181 8.11 -16.33 15.04
C PRO A 181 8.14 -14.85 14.60
N PRO A 182 7.18 -14.41 13.76
CA PRO A 182 7.12 -13.01 13.36
C PRO A 182 6.79 -12.16 14.59
N MET A 183 7.59 -11.13 14.81
CA MET A 183 7.41 -10.21 15.93
C MET A 183 7.20 -8.80 15.41
N TYR A 184 6.30 -8.06 16.05
CA TYR A 184 6.14 -6.64 15.77
C TYR A 184 6.79 -5.77 16.85
N VAL A 185 7.35 -4.64 16.44
CA VAL A 185 7.91 -3.63 17.33
C VAL A 185 7.41 -2.24 16.94
N PRO A 186 7.15 -1.33 17.89
CA PRO A 186 6.84 0.06 17.56
C PRO A 186 8.04 0.73 16.88
N ILE A 187 7.78 1.50 15.84
CA ILE A 187 8.78 2.31 15.14
C ILE A 187 8.34 3.77 15.03
N THR A 188 9.30 4.65 14.73
CA THR A 188 9.04 6.05 14.41
C THR A 188 9.69 6.37 13.07
N SER A 189 8.92 6.95 12.14
CA SER A 189 9.41 7.37 10.82
C SER A 189 10.34 8.59 10.92
N GLN A 190 10.98 8.94 9.81
CA GLN A 190 11.88 10.10 9.73
C GLN A 190 11.17 11.43 10.05
N ASP A 191 9.88 11.53 9.71
CA ASP A 191 9.01 12.68 9.99
C ASP A 191 8.21 12.53 11.31
N GLY A 192 8.64 11.63 12.20
CA GLY A 192 8.14 11.52 13.57
C GLY A 192 6.81 10.77 13.74
N LYS A 193 6.30 10.11 12.71
CA LYS A 193 5.03 9.35 12.79
C LYS A 193 5.26 8.02 13.47
N LYS A 194 4.27 7.58 14.25
CA LYS A 194 4.30 6.27 14.90
C LYS A 194 3.80 5.20 13.95
N GLY A 195 4.51 4.09 13.91
CA GLY A 195 4.18 2.92 13.11
C GLY A 195 4.61 1.64 13.81
N ILE A 196 4.57 0.55 13.07
CA ILE A 196 5.03 -0.76 13.52
C ILE A 196 5.91 -1.40 12.45
N SER A 197 6.89 -2.17 12.91
CA SER A 197 7.72 -3.02 12.06
C SER A 197 7.47 -4.46 12.43
N ILE A 198 7.15 -5.30 11.45
CA ILE A 198 7.03 -6.75 11.60
C ILE A 198 8.25 -7.37 10.94
N ALA A 199 8.95 -8.27 11.62
CA ALA A 199 10.10 -8.96 11.02
C ALA A 199 10.12 -10.44 11.36
N ALA A 200 10.63 -11.24 10.40
CA ALA A 200 11.03 -12.61 10.61
C ALA A 200 12.24 -12.96 9.74
N ASN A 201 13.03 -13.91 10.22
CA ASN A 201 14.25 -14.36 9.56
C ASN A 201 14.37 -15.87 9.72
N SER A 202 14.99 -16.51 8.74
CA SER A 202 15.35 -17.92 8.83
C SER A 202 16.33 -18.10 9.98
N THR A 203 16.14 -19.15 10.78
CA THR A 203 17.16 -19.54 11.76
C THR A 203 18.43 -19.93 11.03
N ALA A 204 19.58 -19.49 11.53
CA ALA A 204 20.87 -19.68 10.86
C ALA A 204 21.11 -21.16 10.53
N SER A 205 21.46 -21.44 9.27
CA SER A 205 21.92 -22.75 8.84
C SER A 205 23.36 -23.00 9.30
N ALA A 206 23.89 -24.21 9.06
CA ALA A 206 25.31 -24.53 9.26
C ALA A 206 26.28 -23.57 8.52
N THR A 207 25.81 -22.83 7.51
CA THR A 207 26.60 -21.88 6.73
C THR A 207 26.44 -20.42 7.18
N ASN A 208 25.80 -20.16 8.31
CA ASN A 208 25.39 -18.80 8.75
C ASN A 208 24.55 -18.03 7.72
N PHE A 209 23.93 -18.74 6.78
CA PHE A 209 23.02 -18.18 5.80
C PHE A 209 21.73 -17.74 6.49
N ILE A 210 21.29 -16.52 6.19
CA ILE A 210 20.04 -15.95 6.71
C ILE A 210 19.27 -15.31 5.57
N PHE A 211 18.00 -15.69 5.42
CA PHE A 211 17.02 -14.96 4.64
C PHE A 211 16.01 -14.33 5.59
N GLY A 212 15.68 -13.06 5.42
CA GLY A 212 14.64 -12.43 6.21
C GLY A 212 13.91 -11.31 5.50
N VAL A 213 12.75 -10.98 6.06
CA VAL A 213 11.85 -9.96 5.55
C VAL A 213 11.34 -9.13 6.72
N LYS A 214 11.29 -7.82 6.51
CA LYS A 214 10.71 -6.84 7.42
C LYS A 214 9.61 -6.07 6.68
N ALA A 215 8.52 -5.75 7.35
CA ALA A 215 7.43 -4.92 6.83
C ALA A 215 7.19 -3.76 7.80
N ASP A 216 7.38 -2.54 7.33
CA ASP A 216 7.15 -1.30 8.08
C ASP A 216 5.82 -0.67 7.64
N LEU A 217 4.93 -0.42 8.60
CA LEU A 217 3.56 0.04 8.38
C LEU A 217 3.21 1.25 9.24
N PHE A 218 2.41 2.16 8.70
CA PHE A 218 2.02 3.39 9.38
C PHE A 218 0.51 3.64 9.34
N GLY A 219 -0.03 4.09 10.46
CA GLY A 219 -1.41 4.55 10.57
C GLY A 219 -1.68 5.86 9.80
N GLN A 220 -0.66 6.48 9.21
CA GLN A 220 -0.77 7.74 8.49
C GLN A 220 0.35 7.82 7.45
N TYR A 221 0.31 8.80 6.56
CA TYR A 221 1.45 9.09 5.69
C TYR A 221 2.70 9.31 6.54
N ALA A 222 3.78 8.63 6.18
CA ALA A 222 5.05 8.66 6.88
C ALA A 222 6.22 8.63 5.89
N VAL A 223 7.37 9.14 6.29
CA VAL A 223 8.58 9.16 5.45
C VAL A 223 9.59 8.12 5.93
N ILE A 224 9.97 7.19 5.06
CA ILE A 224 10.99 6.17 5.32
C ILE A 224 12.02 6.19 4.19
N ASP A 225 13.28 6.45 4.53
CA ASP A 225 14.39 6.58 3.57
C ASP A 225 14.08 7.56 2.43
N GLY A 226 13.48 8.71 2.79
CA GLY A 226 13.10 9.75 1.83
C GLY A 226 11.87 9.43 0.97
N LYS A 227 11.28 8.24 1.07
CA LYS A 227 10.05 7.86 0.35
C LYS A 227 8.82 8.04 1.25
N VAL A 228 7.76 8.63 0.70
CA VAL A 228 6.45 8.71 1.36
C VAL A 228 5.79 7.34 1.27
N ILE A 229 5.41 6.79 2.41
CA ILE A 229 4.66 5.54 2.55
C ILE A 229 3.25 5.89 2.97
N ALA A 230 2.28 5.42 2.19
CA ALA A 230 0.88 5.68 2.45
C ALA A 230 0.33 4.83 3.61
N PRO A 231 -0.74 5.32 4.25
CA PRO A 231 -1.63 4.56 5.15
C PRO A 231 -1.96 3.11 4.77
N THR A 232 -1.99 2.80 3.48
CA THR A 232 -2.44 1.53 2.88
C THR A 232 -1.29 0.78 2.21
N GLU A 233 -0.05 1.16 2.57
CA GLU A 233 1.18 0.61 2.04
C GLU A 233 2.06 0.09 3.17
N SER A 234 2.80 -0.96 2.83
CA SER A 234 3.80 -1.59 3.66
C SER A 234 5.14 -1.46 2.94
N LYS A 235 6.12 -0.78 3.55
CA LYS A 235 7.50 -0.82 3.05
C LYS A 235 8.10 -2.16 3.45
N ILE A 236 8.49 -2.94 2.46
CA ILE A 236 9.09 -4.26 2.68
C ILE A 236 10.60 -4.13 2.53
N THR A 237 11.36 -4.73 3.42
CA THR A 237 12.81 -4.89 3.30
C THR A 237 13.13 -6.36 3.29
N THR A 238 13.68 -6.85 2.18
CA THR A 238 14.18 -8.23 2.06
C THR A 238 15.69 -8.22 2.22
N TYR A 239 16.23 -9.14 3.01
CA TYR A 239 17.67 -9.28 3.18
C TYR A 239 18.13 -10.73 3.06
N ILE A 240 19.24 -10.92 2.35
CA ILE A 240 19.94 -12.18 2.14
C ILE A 240 21.36 -12.00 2.67
N LEU A 241 21.72 -12.75 3.71
CA LEU A 241 23.03 -12.68 4.35
C LEU A 241 23.75 -14.02 4.16
N ASN A 242 25.03 -13.94 3.80
CA ASN A 242 25.93 -15.08 3.67
C ASN A 242 25.36 -16.22 2.82
N PHE A 243 24.76 -15.91 1.67
CA PHE A 243 24.33 -16.94 0.73
C PHE A 243 25.56 -17.77 0.29
N PRO A 244 25.50 -19.11 0.32
CA PRO A 244 26.67 -19.96 0.14
C PRO A 244 26.98 -20.18 -1.35
N PHE A 245 27.38 -19.12 -2.06
CA PHE A 245 27.76 -19.17 -3.47
C PHE A 245 28.82 -20.25 -3.74
N LYS A 246 28.69 -20.96 -4.86
CA LYS A 246 29.69 -21.92 -5.35
C LYS A 246 30.83 -21.21 -6.05
N ASP A 247 30.55 -20.09 -6.72
CA ASP A 247 31.55 -19.23 -7.34
C ASP A 247 31.27 -17.75 -7.04
N SER A 248 32.33 -16.95 -6.93
CA SER A 248 32.25 -15.51 -6.77
C SER A 248 31.69 -14.77 -7.99
N THR A 249 31.70 -15.38 -9.18
CA THR A 249 31.13 -14.79 -10.40
C THR A 249 29.65 -15.11 -10.59
N ASP A 250 29.11 -16.07 -9.84
CA ASP A 250 27.72 -16.50 -9.96
C ASP A 250 26.77 -15.41 -9.45
N LYS A 251 25.52 -15.47 -9.92
CA LYS A 251 24.42 -14.60 -9.47
C LYS A 251 23.43 -15.42 -8.66
N VAL A 252 22.63 -14.74 -7.84
CA VAL A 252 21.49 -15.36 -7.15
C VAL A 252 20.20 -14.65 -7.50
N ALA A 253 19.20 -15.40 -7.94
CA ALA A 253 17.86 -14.90 -8.20
C ALA A 253 16.95 -15.21 -7.01
N LEU A 254 16.34 -14.18 -6.43
CA LEU A 254 15.24 -14.33 -5.49
C LEU A 254 13.94 -14.51 -6.27
N GLN A 255 13.35 -15.69 -6.14
CA GLN A 255 12.05 -15.99 -6.73
C GLN A 255 10.92 -15.60 -5.78
N VAL A 256 10.10 -14.67 -6.25
CA VAL A 256 8.91 -14.17 -5.60
C VAL A 256 7.69 -14.57 -6.42
N VAL A 257 6.69 -15.13 -5.77
CA VAL A 257 5.43 -15.54 -6.42
C VAL A 257 4.31 -14.65 -5.91
N ALA A 258 3.54 -14.08 -6.83
CA ALA A 258 2.33 -13.34 -6.51
C ALA A 258 1.08 -14.08 -6.97
N VAL A 259 0.03 -14.02 -6.15
CA VAL A 259 -1.27 -14.68 -6.41
C VAL A 259 -2.41 -13.74 -6.00
N SER A 260 -3.47 -13.73 -6.81
CA SER A 260 -4.72 -13.07 -6.48
C SER A 260 -5.94 -13.85 -6.99
N ALA A 261 -7.14 -13.42 -6.62
CA ALA A 261 -8.40 -13.84 -7.24
C ALA A 261 -8.64 -13.16 -8.59
N TYR A 262 -8.00 -12.02 -8.85
CA TYR A 262 -8.13 -11.24 -10.08
C TYR A 262 -6.87 -11.38 -10.94
N ASN A 263 -6.93 -10.93 -12.19
CA ASN A 263 -5.78 -10.94 -13.09
C ASN A 263 -4.67 -10.03 -12.57
N ILE A 264 -3.44 -10.53 -12.63
CA ILE A 264 -2.23 -9.79 -12.33
C ILE A 264 -1.69 -9.22 -13.65
N GLU A 265 -1.48 -7.92 -13.65
CA GLU A 265 -0.93 -7.16 -14.77
C GLU A 265 0.45 -6.65 -14.39
N HIS A 266 1.39 -6.66 -15.33
CA HIS A 266 2.72 -6.11 -15.13
C HIS A 266 2.89 -4.81 -15.91
N GLU A 267 3.43 -3.80 -15.24
CA GLU A 267 3.78 -2.52 -15.84
C GLU A 267 5.25 -2.21 -15.49
N THR A 268 6.02 -1.81 -16.49
CA THR A 268 7.38 -1.28 -16.28
C THR A 268 7.35 0.23 -16.43
N SER A 269 7.78 0.94 -15.38
CA SER A 269 8.14 2.35 -15.48
C SER A 269 9.67 2.50 -15.60
N THR A 270 10.16 3.69 -15.92
CA THR A 270 11.59 3.95 -16.19
C THR A 270 12.53 3.58 -15.03
N SER A 271 12.04 3.53 -13.79
CA SER A 271 12.86 3.23 -12.59
C SER A 271 12.24 2.21 -11.63
N GLU A 272 11.00 1.82 -11.84
CA GLU A 272 10.24 0.96 -10.92
C GLU A 272 9.38 -0.03 -11.71
N ASN A 273 9.44 -1.31 -11.36
CA ASN A 273 8.57 -2.33 -11.93
C ASN A 273 7.44 -2.61 -10.95
N ILE A 274 6.25 -2.86 -11.49
CA ILE A 274 5.07 -3.07 -10.67
C ILE A 274 4.22 -4.20 -11.23
N ILE A 275 3.77 -5.07 -10.33
CA ILE A 275 2.59 -5.90 -10.60
C ILE A 275 1.39 -5.25 -9.93
N ARG A 276 0.25 -5.29 -10.63
CA ARG A 276 -1.01 -4.73 -10.17
C ARG A 276 -2.11 -5.76 -10.28
N VAL A 277 -3.08 -5.62 -9.39
CA VAL A 277 -4.32 -6.34 -9.46
C VAL A 277 -5.46 -5.34 -9.26
N ARG A 278 -6.47 -5.37 -10.13
CA ARG A 278 -7.51 -4.33 -10.21
C ARG A 278 -8.89 -4.90 -9.91
N SER A 279 -9.64 -4.20 -9.08
CA SER A 279 -11.09 -4.34 -8.90
C SER A 279 -11.79 -3.08 -9.39
N SER A 280 -13.10 -2.96 -9.13
CA SER A 280 -13.87 -1.76 -9.50
C SER A 280 -13.54 -0.54 -8.64
N THR A 281 -13.09 -0.72 -7.39
CA THR A 281 -12.82 0.40 -6.47
C THR A 281 -11.44 0.43 -5.84
N ALA A 282 -10.67 -0.67 -5.95
CA ALA A 282 -9.34 -0.78 -5.38
C ALA A 282 -8.35 -1.46 -6.32
N GLN A 283 -7.07 -1.16 -6.09
CA GLN A 283 -5.96 -1.77 -6.79
C GLN A 283 -4.86 -2.17 -5.82
N GLY A 284 -4.52 -3.46 -5.79
CA GLY A 284 -3.42 -4.01 -5.03
C GLY A 284 -2.17 -3.97 -5.89
N PHE A 285 -1.02 -3.74 -5.29
CA PHE A 285 0.22 -3.70 -6.02
C PHE A 285 1.40 -4.21 -5.20
N TYR A 286 2.39 -4.74 -5.93
CA TYR A 286 3.73 -5.02 -5.43
C TYR A 286 4.73 -4.41 -6.39
N THR A 287 5.59 -3.54 -5.86
CA THR A 287 6.53 -2.72 -6.65
C THR A 287 7.95 -2.88 -6.15
N TRP A 288 8.91 -2.81 -7.07
CA TRP A 288 10.33 -2.95 -6.77
C TRP A 288 11.18 -2.09 -7.70
N THR A 289 12.31 -1.61 -7.17
CA THR A 289 13.32 -0.88 -7.92
C THR A 289 14.20 -1.82 -8.74
N THR A 290 14.82 -1.30 -9.79
CA THR A 290 15.88 -2.02 -10.53
C THR A 290 17.26 -1.83 -9.87
N THR A 291 17.28 -1.50 -8.58
CA THR A 291 18.49 -1.36 -7.78
C THR A 291 18.34 -2.04 -6.43
N ALA A 292 19.46 -2.54 -5.91
CA ALA A 292 19.55 -3.17 -4.59
C ALA A 292 20.88 -2.80 -3.93
N THR A 293 21.01 -3.00 -2.63
CA THR A 293 22.27 -2.81 -1.90
C THR A 293 22.99 -4.14 -1.75
N VAL A 294 24.14 -4.29 -2.39
CA VAL A 294 25.01 -5.48 -2.28
C VAL A 294 26.34 -5.08 -1.68
N LYS A 295 26.74 -5.72 -0.57
CA LYS A 295 27.95 -5.37 0.21
C LYS A 295 28.01 -3.87 0.58
N GLY A 296 26.86 -3.26 0.84
CA GLY A 296 26.76 -1.83 1.18
C GLY A 296 26.80 -0.86 -0.02
N GLN A 297 26.90 -1.37 -1.25
CA GLN A 297 26.90 -0.55 -2.47
C GLN A 297 25.60 -0.72 -3.26
N THR A 298 25.07 0.36 -3.81
CA THR A 298 23.93 0.31 -4.73
C THR A 298 24.37 -0.29 -6.05
N VAL A 299 23.71 -1.37 -6.47
CA VAL A 299 23.94 -2.06 -7.74
C VAL A 299 22.64 -2.13 -8.53
N SER A 300 22.76 -2.10 -9.86
CA SER A 300 21.62 -2.40 -10.74
C SER A 300 21.31 -3.89 -10.71
N ILE A 301 20.02 -4.23 -10.71
CA ILE A 301 19.51 -5.60 -10.80
C ILE A 301 18.65 -5.73 -12.04
N ALA A 302 18.68 -6.91 -12.66
CA ALA A 302 17.85 -7.21 -13.82
C ALA A 302 16.74 -8.18 -13.38
N PRO A 303 15.48 -7.73 -13.34
CA PRO A 303 14.36 -8.62 -13.05
C PRO A 303 13.96 -9.41 -14.30
N SER A 304 13.53 -10.65 -14.12
CA SER A 304 12.68 -11.36 -15.09
C SER A 304 11.33 -11.63 -14.45
N TYR A 305 10.27 -11.64 -15.27
CA TYR A 305 8.92 -11.87 -14.77
C TYR A 305 8.10 -12.66 -15.78
N GLU A 306 7.19 -13.46 -15.26
CA GLU A 306 6.22 -14.22 -16.03
C GLU A 306 4.85 -14.05 -15.37
N THR A 307 3.81 -13.78 -16.17
CA THR A 307 2.44 -13.62 -15.67
C THR A 307 1.51 -14.59 -16.38
N VAL A 308 0.67 -15.28 -15.61
CA VAL A 308 -0.37 -16.19 -16.13
C VAL A 308 -1.66 -15.93 -15.37
N LYS A 309 -2.55 -15.12 -15.97
CA LYS A 309 -3.83 -14.70 -15.39
C LYS A 309 -3.66 -14.12 -13.99
N ASN A 310 -4.01 -14.87 -12.97
CA ASN A 310 -4.05 -14.47 -11.57
C ASN A 310 -2.79 -14.89 -10.78
N HIS A 311 -1.72 -15.24 -11.48
CA HIS A 311 -0.43 -15.63 -10.93
C HIS A 311 0.71 -14.87 -11.62
N ALA A 312 1.75 -14.53 -10.85
CA ALA A 312 3.00 -14.01 -11.38
C ALA A 312 4.20 -14.65 -10.69
N VAL A 313 5.27 -14.87 -11.46
CA VAL A 313 6.59 -15.26 -10.96
C VAL A 313 7.55 -14.13 -11.28
N ILE A 314 8.24 -13.62 -10.27
CA ILE A 314 9.20 -12.53 -10.38
C ILE A 314 10.54 -13.08 -9.89
N ASN A 315 11.58 -12.98 -10.71
CA ASN A 315 12.94 -13.32 -10.33
C ASN A 315 13.76 -12.04 -10.25
N LEU A 316 14.29 -11.74 -9.06
CA LEU A 316 15.14 -10.57 -8.82
C LEU A 316 16.59 -11.06 -8.74
N ALA A 317 17.38 -10.81 -9.78
CA ALA A 317 18.75 -11.31 -9.89
C ALA A 317 19.78 -10.33 -9.29
N TYR A 318 20.61 -10.85 -8.38
CA TYR A 318 21.64 -10.09 -7.68
C TYR A 318 23.04 -10.64 -7.99
N PRO A 319 24.07 -9.79 -8.07
CA PRO A 319 25.46 -10.26 -8.08
C PRO A 319 25.84 -10.91 -6.74
N SER A 320 26.94 -11.68 -6.74
CA SER A 320 27.41 -12.34 -5.53
C SER A 320 27.72 -11.37 -4.38
N GLY A 321 27.27 -11.71 -3.17
CA GLY A 321 27.55 -10.90 -2.00
C GLY A 321 27.20 -11.51 -0.67
N THR A 322 27.91 -11.04 0.36
CA THR A 322 27.70 -11.45 1.76
C THR A 322 26.48 -10.78 2.39
N SER A 323 26.02 -9.67 1.82
CA SER A 323 24.79 -8.97 2.21
C SER A 323 24.13 -8.40 0.97
N ILE A 324 22.86 -8.74 0.76
CA ILE A 324 22.00 -8.23 -0.31
C ILE A 324 20.73 -7.72 0.37
N ILE A 325 20.35 -6.46 0.10
CA ILE A 325 19.16 -5.80 0.64
C ILE A 325 18.35 -5.21 -0.50
N HIS A 326 17.04 -5.40 -0.48
CA HIS A 326 16.12 -4.82 -1.47
C HIS A 326 14.82 -4.39 -0.81
N ASP A 327 14.30 -3.23 -1.21
CA ASP A 327 13.19 -2.55 -0.52
C ASP A 327 11.92 -2.42 -1.37
N PRO A 328 11.20 -3.52 -1.67
CA PRO A 328 9.93 -3.44 -2.38
C PRO A 328 8.83 -2.77 -1.54
N ILE A 329 7.73 -2.40 -2.19
CA ILE A 329 6.51 -1.93 -1.50
C ILE A 329 5.36 -2.83 -1.90
N LEU A 330 4.55 -3.19 -0.91
CA LEU A 330 3.30 -3.92 -1.08
C LEU A 330 2.18 -3.02 -0.54
N GLY A 331 1.08 -2.90 -1.27
CA GLY A 331 0.01 -2.03 -0.80
C GLY A 331 -1.26 -2.07 -1.63
N ILE A 332 -2.19 -1.21 -1.23
CA ILE A 332 -3.47 -0.99 -1.89
C ILE A 332 -3.62 0.50 -2.16
N ASP A 333 -3.95 0.80 -3.41
CA ASP A 333 -4.31 2.13 -3.89
C ASP A 333 -5.77 2.12 -4.34
N PHE A 334 -6.40 3.29 -4.42
CA PHE A 334 -7.78 3.40 -4.90
C PHE A 334 -7.76 4.11 -6.25
N SER A 335 -8.28 3.44 -7.26
CA SER A 335 -8.71 4.14 -8.45
C SER A 335 -9.81 5.11 -8.03
N LEU A 336 -9.58 6.42 -8.13
CA LEU A 336 -10.70 7.34 -8.27
C LEU A 336 -11.51 6.80 -9.44
N PRO A 337 -12.82 6.52 -9.27
CA PRO A 337 -13.62 6.08 -10.41
C PRO A 337 -13.47 7.16 -11.49
N SER A 338 -13.19 6.73 -12.71
CA SER A 338 -12.91 7.53 -13.89
C SER A 338 -14.15 8.34 -14.33
N PHE A 339 -14.58 9.27 -13.48
CA PHE A 339 -15.64 10.25 -13.74
C PHE A 339 -15.13 11.69 -13.70
N VAL A 340 -13.81 11.90 -13.61
CA VAL A 340 -13.24 13.24 -13.70
C VAL A 340 -12.21 13.27 -14.82
N ASP A 341 -12.73 13.43 -16.02
CA ASP A 341 -11.95 13.91 -17.15
C ASP A 341 -11.26 15.22 -16.73
N SER A 342 -9.99 15.40 -17.07
CA SER A 342 -9.14 16.51 -16.60
C SER A 342 -9.75 17.89 -16.93
N SER A 343 -10.61 17.93 -17.94
CA SER A 343 -11.44 19.07 -18.34
C SER A 343 -12.46 19.50 -17.28
N LEU A 344 -12.97 18.55 -16.48
CA LEU A 344 -13.98 18.76 -15.46
C LEU A 344 -13.38 19.32 -14.16
N LEU A 345 -12.13 18.98 -13.82
CA LEU A 345 -11.40 19.62 -12.72
C LEU A 345 -11.10 21.09 -13.01
N VAL A 346 -10.74 21.42 -14.26
CA VAL A 346 -10.52 22.81 -14.70
C VAL A 346 -11.84 23.59 -14.71
N MET A 347 -12.94 22.98 -15.18
CA MET A 347 -14.28 23.60 -15.18
C MET A 347 -14.82 23.82 -13.76
N VAL A 348 -14.60 22.88 -12.84
CA VAL A 348 -14.97 23.02 -11.42
C VAL A 348 -14.13 24.10 -10.73
N ALA A 349 -12.84 24.22 -11.08
CA ALA A 349 -11.99 25.29 -10.58
C ALA A 349 -12.45 26.68 -11.09
N ILE A 350 -12.81 26.81 -12.37
CA ILE A 350 -13.34 28.05 -12.96
C ILE A 350 -14.71 28.40 -12.36
N ALA A 351 -15.61 27.42 -12.20
CA ALA A 351 -16.91 27.63 -11.57
C ALA A 351 -16.79 28.03 -10.09
N GLY A 352 -15.80 27.47 -9.36
CA GLY A 352 -15.50 27.84 -7.97
C GLY A 352 -15.04 29.29 -7.83
N VAL A 353 -14.18 29.76 -8.74
CA VAL A 353 -13.72 31.17 -8.76
C VAL A 353 -14.87 32.13 -9.10
N ALA A 354 -15.75 31.77 -10.04
CA ALA A 354 -16.91 32.58 -10.40
C ALA A 354 -17.92 32.69 -9.24
N VAL A 355 -18.21 31.59 -8.54
CA VAL A 355 -19.13 31.59 -7.39
C VAL A 355 -18.54 32.35 -6.20
N ALA A 356 -17.24 32.22 -5.93
CA ALA A 356 -16.56 33.00 -4.90
C ALA A 356 -16.55 34.50 -5.22
N GLY A 357 -16.34 34.86 -6.50
CA GLY A 357 -16.42 36.25 -6.97
C GLY A 357 -17.81 36.86 -6.81
N VAL A 358 -18.87 36.12 -7.12
CA VAL A 358 -20.27 36.55 -6.96
C VAL A 358 -20.63 36.70 -5.46
N LEU A 359 -20.18 35.79 -4.60
CA LEU A 359 -20.42 35.86 -3.16
C LEU A 359 -19.66 37.03 -2.50
N LEU A 360 -18.42 37.29 -2.91
CA LEU A 360 -17.65 38.46 -2.45
C LEU A 360 -18.25 39.79 -2.94
N TYR A 361 -18.76 39.82 -4.17
CA TYR A 361 -19.44 40.98 -4.74
C TYR A 361 -20.79 41.25 -4.04
N ALA A 362 -21.59 40.22 -3.80
CA ALA A 362 -22.86 40.32 -3.07
C ALA A 362 -22.64 40.74 -1.60
N GLY A 363 -21.63 40.17 -0.92
CA GLY A 363 -21.26 40.53 0.44
C GLY A 363 -20.77 41.98 0.59
N ARG A 364 -19.99 42.49 -0.37
CA ARG A 364 -19.59 43.91 -0.41
C ARG A 364 -20.78 44.85 -0.58
N ARG A 365 -21.80 44.45 -1.33
CA ARG A 365 -23.00 45.26 -1.57
C ARG A 365 -23.92 45.37 -0.34
N GLU A 366 -23.93 44.37 0.54
CA GLU A 366 -24.65 44.46 1.82
C GLU A 366 -23.90 45.27 2.87
N ILE A 367 -22.57 45.16 2.93
CA ILE A 367 -21.75 45.96 3.87
C ILE A 367 -21.82 47.46 3.54
N ALA A 368 -21.87 47.84 2.26
CA ALA A 368 -22.04 49.23 1.85
C ALA A 368 -23.39 49.85 2.28
N ARG A 369 -24.45 49.05 2.47
CA ARG A 369 -25.75 49.53 2.97
C ARG A 369 -25.77 49.74 4.49
N ILE A 370 -24.93 49.03 5.23
CA ILE A 370 -24.88 49.10 6.70
C ILE A 370 -24.05 50.31 7.18
N PHE A 371 -23.09 50.79 6.37
CA PHE A 371 -22.18 51.88 6.73
C PHE A 371 -22.45 53.22 6.02
N SER A 372 -23.63 53.43 5.43
CA SER A 372 -24.01 54.75 4.95
C SER A 372 -24.45 55.61 6.14
N PRO A 373 -23.74 56.71 6.49
CA PRO A 373 -24.15 57.56 7.60
C PRO A 373 -25.52 58.18 7.30
N LYS A 374 -26.49 57.97 8.20
CA LYS A 374 -27.74 58.72 8.17
C LYS A 374 -27.40 60.19 8.41
N VAL A 375 -27.63 61.01 7.39
CA VAL A 375 -27.66 62.47 7.54
C VAL A 375 -28.82 62.78 8.49
N PHE A 376 -28.51 63.18 9.71
CA PHE A 376 -29.47 63.86 10.57
C PHE A 376 -29.49 65.33 10.15
N SER A 377 -30.64 65.82 9.72
CA SER A 377 -30.92 67.25 9.59
C SER A 377 -31.95 67.62 10.66
N PRO A 378 -31.86 68.84 11.24
CA PRO A 378 -32.58 69.25 12.45
C PRO A 378 -34.10 69.28 12.32
#